data_AF-A0A0F9MS09-F1
#
_entry.id   AF-A0A0F9MS09-F1
#
_cell.length_a   1.000
_cell.length_b   1.000
_cell.length_c   1.000
_cell.angle_alpha   90.00
_cell.angle_beta   90.00
_cell.angle_gamma   90.00
#
_symmetry.space_group_name_H-M   'P 1'
#
loop_
_entity.id
_entity.type
_entity.pdbx_description
1 polymer ?
#
loop_
_entity_poly.entity_id
_entity_poly.type
_entity_poly.pdbx_seq_one_letter_code
_entity_poly.pdbx_strand_id
1 'polypeptide(L)'
;MSGFTFLFAGVFLVVLAIILDAIAYRKSSSGQAKATSKGIIISLAAGILMGFFYRFVADSMVTDFVNPEVGRITPYSASVIFAVGLLLSNFIWNTIFMYRPISGTKVSYGDYFKLGTARLHLVGMLGGLIWGLGFTLNIIASGQAGFAISYGLGQGATLVAALWGVFIWKEFGKAVGLKGLLTGMLLLYLAGLTFIIVPRLI
;
A
#
# COMPACT_ATOMS: atom_id res chain seq x y z
N MET A 1 -28.09 10.20 -7.24
CA MET A 1 -27.16 9.11 -7.61
C MET A 1 -27.07 8.17 -6.42
N SER A 2 -27.13 6.85 -6.62
CA SER A 2 -27.01 5.90 -5.50
C SER A 2 -25.57 5.87 -4.98
N GLY A 3 -25.35 5.44 -3.72
CA GLY A 3 -24.00 5.31 -3.15
C GLY A 3 -23.06 4.43 -4.01
N PHE A 4 -23.62 3.45 -4.71
CA PHE A 4 -22.88 2.63 -5.67
C PHE A 4 -22.36 3.42 -6.87
N THR A 5 -23.13 4.37 -7.41
CA THR A 5 -22.69 5.19 -8.54
C THR A 5 -21.46 6.03 -8.20
N PHE A 6 -21.43 6.61 -6.99
CA PHE A 6 -20.28 7.36 -6.49
C PHE A 6 -19.05 6.46 -6.31
N LEU A 7 -19.21 5.25 -5.75
CA LEU A 7 -18.12 4.29 -5.60
C LEU A 7 -17.53 3.88 -6.95
N PHE A 8 -18.36 3.49 -7.93
CA PHE A 8 -17.87 3.10 -9.26
C PHE A 8 -17.19 4.26 -10.00
N ALA A 9 -17.77 5.46 -9.93
CA ALA A 9 -17.17 6.65 -10.51
C ALA A 9 -15.82 6.98 -9.84
N GLY A 10 -15.74 6.89 -8.52
CA GLY A 10 -14.52 7.13 -7.76
C GLY A 10 -13.42 6.12 -8.11
N VAL A 11 -13.74 4.83 -8.17
CA VAL A 11 -12.80 3.78 -8.61
C VAL A 11 -12.32 4.03 -10.04
N PHE A 12 -13.22 4.40 -10.96
CA PHE A 12 -12.85 4.74 -12.33
C PHE A 12 -11.87 5.91 -12.41
N LEU A 13 -12.09 6.98 -11.64
CA LEU A 13 -11.17 8.12 -11.56
C LEU A 13 -9.79 7.73 -11.02
N VAL A 14 -9.74 6.86 -10.00
CA VAL A 14 -8.47 6.32 -9.47
C VAL A 14 -7.74 5.49 -10.52
N VAL A 15 -8.45 4.65 -11.29
CA VAL A 15 -7.85 3.87 -12.39
C VAL A 15 -7.26 4.80 -13.46
N LEU A 16 -7.98 5.88 -13.84
CA LEU A 16 -7.44 6.87 -14.77
C LEU A 16 -6.19 7.56 -14.22
N ALA A 17 -6.18 7.91 -12.93
CA ALA A 17 -5.00 8.49 -12.28
C ALA A 17 -3.78 7.55 -12.36
N ILE A 18 -3.96 6.26 -12.08
CA ILE A 18 -2.91 5.23 -12.18
C ILE A 18 -2.40 5.11 -13.63
N ILE A 19 -3.29 5.20 -14.63
CA ILE A 19 -2.91 5.16 -16.04
C ILE A 19 -2.07 6.40 -16.42
N LEU A 20 -2.47 7.60 -15.97
CA LEU A 20 -1.69 8.82 -16.22
C LEU A 20 -0.31 8.75 -15.58
N ASP A 21 -0.22 8.25 -14.36
CA ASP A 21 1.06 8.04 -13.66
C ASP A 21 1.95 7.04 -14.42
N ALA A 22 1.40 5.90 -14.85
CA ALA A 22 2.12 4.92 -15.65
C ALA A 22 2.64 5.51 -16.99
N ILE A 23 1.85 6.38 -17.64
CA ILE A 23 2.29 7.10 -18.85
C ILE A 23 3.40 8.10 -18.53
N ALA A 24 3.28 8.85 -17.42
CA ALA A 24 4.30 9.80 -16.98
C ALA A 24 5.62 9.07 -16.68
N TYR A 25 5.55 7.95 -15.97
CA TYR A 25 6.71 7.11 -15.66
C TYR A 25 7.37 6.59 -16.93
N ARG A 26 6.58 6.05 -17.88
CA ARG A 26 7.10 5.57 -19.18
C ARG A 26 7.80 6.67 -19.99
N LYS A 27 7.31 7.91 -19.94
CA LYS A 27 7.92 9.05 -20.63
C LYS A 27 9.18 9.57 -19.92
N SER A 28 9.24 9.43 -18.59
CA SER A 28 10.40 9.83 -17.78
C SER A 28 11.52 8.78 -17.77
N SER A 29 11.21 7.52 -18.05
CA SER A 29 12.10 6.37 -17.82
C SER A 29 13.02 6.05 -19.01
N SER A 30 13.49 7.04 -19.78
CA SER A 30 14.43 6.81 -20.90
C SER A 30 15.75 6.21 -20.37
N GLY A 31 15.81 4.88 -20.27
CA GLY A 31 16.96 4.12 -19.76
C GLY A 31 16.69 3.11 -18.62
N GLN A 32 15.46 3.00 -18.08
CA GLN A 32 15.16 1.97 -17.05
C GLN A 32 14.76 0.63 -17.66
N ALA A 33 15.05 -0.46 -16.94
CA ALA A 33 14.70 -1.82 -17.33
C ALA A 33 13.18 -1.96 -17.57
N LYS A 34 12.80 -2.54 -18.73
CA LYS A 34 11.40 -2.81 -19.04
C LYS A 34 10.79 -3.74 -18.01
N ALA A 35 9.57 -3.42 -17.56
CA ALA A 35 8.76 -4.33 -16.75
C ALA A 35 8.57 -5.66 -17.51
N THR A 36 8.76 -6.78 -16.81
CA THR A 36 8.56 -8.12 -17.37
C THR A 36 7.10 -8.55 -17.20
N SER A 37 6.55 -9.33 -18.13
CA SER A 37 5.18 -9.85 -18.00
C SER A 37 4.97 -10.63 -16.69
N LYS A 38 6.01 -11.36 -16.25
CA LYS A 38 6.02 -12.07 -14.97
C LYS A 38 5.88 -11.10 -13.79
N GLY A 39 6.60 -9.98 -13.80
CA GLY A 39 6.50 -8.94 -12.77
C GLY A 39 5.10 -8.36 -12.69
N ILE A 40 4.49 -8.03 -13.84
CA ILE A 40 3.12 -7.49 -13.91
C ILE A 40 2.10 -8.47 -13.31
N ILE A 41 2.16 -9.75 -13.68
CA ILE A 41 1.25 -10.78 -13.15
C ILE A 41 1.39 -10.91 -11.63
N ILE A 42 2.62 -10.91 -11.11
CA ILE A 42 2.87 -11.01 -9.66
C ILE A 42 2.35 -9.76 -8.94
N SER A 43 2.56 -8.56 -9.49
CA SER A 43 2.03 -7.32 -8.92
C SER A 43 0.51 -7.29 -8.89
N LEU A 44 -0.17 -7.77 -9.95
CA LEU A 44 -1.63 -7.88 -9.99
C LEU A 44 -2.14 -8.87 -8.93
N ALA A 45 -1.52 -10.05 -8.83
CA ALA A 45 -1.88 -11.04 -7.81
C ALA A 45 -1.68 -10.49 -6.39
N ALA A 46 -0.55 -9.82 -6.13
CA ALA A 46 -0.28 -9.17 -4.85
C ALA A 46 -1.29 -8.07 -4.53
N GLY A 47 -1.69 -7.27 -5.52
CA GLY A 47 -2.72 -6.24 -5.38
C GLY A 47 -4.09 -6.83 -5.02
N ILE A 48 -4.50 -7.92 -5.67
CA ILE A 48 -5.74 -8.63 -5.34
C ILE A 48 -5.69 -9.15 -3.90
N LEU A 49 -4.60 -9.82 -3.50
CA LEU A 49 -4.41 -10.30 -2.12
C LEU A 49 -4.45 -9.15 -1.11
N MET A 50 -3.82 -8.01 -1.43
CA MET A 50 -3.88 -6.79 -0.62
C MET A 50 -5.28 -6.15 -0.56
N GLY A 51 -6.15 -6.42 -1.54
CA GLY A 51 -7.55 -5.99 -1.46
C GLY A 51 -8.34 -6.77 -0.39
N PHE A 52 -7.97 -8.03 -0.12
CA PHE A 52 -8.70 -8.89 0.80
C PHE A 52 -8.17 -8.88 2.24
N PHE A 53 -6.88 -8.54 2.47
CA PHE A 53 -6.28 -8.71 3.79
C PHE A 53 -7.04 -8.00 4.91
N TYR A 54 -7.46 -6.73 4.69
CA TYR A 54 -8.07 -5.92 5.73
C TYR A 54 -9.43 -6.46 6.15
N ARG A 55 -10.18 -7.04 5.21
CA ARG A 55 -11.44 -7.74 5.49
C ARG A 55 -11.21 -8.87 6.48
N PHE A 56 -10.22 -9.73 6.24
CA PHE A 56 -9.94 -10.86 7.14
C PHE A 56 -9.50 -10.41 8.54
N VAL A 57 -8.72 -9.31 8.61
CA VAL A 57 -8.37 -8.70 9.90
C VAL A 57 -9.64 -8.21 10.61
N ALA A 58 -10.48 -7.44 9.92
CA ALA A 58 -11.72 -6.92 10.48
C ALA A 58 -12.67 -8.04 10.95
N ASP A 59 -12.83 -9.10 10.15
CA ASP A 59 -13.68 -10.25 10.48
C ASP A 59 -13.16 -11.02 11.71
N SER A 60 -11.85 -11.02 11.96
CA SER A 60 -11.24 -11.65 13.14
C SER A 60 -11.39 -10.83 14.42
N MET A 61 -11.63 -9.52 14.29
CA MET A 61 -11.60 -8.58 15.40
C MET A 61 -12.96 -8.39 16.08
N VAL A 62 -12.91 -8.10 17.38
CA VAL A 62 -14.08 -7.66 18.14
C VAL A 62 -14.57 -6.30 17.64
N THR A 63 -15.88 -6.05 17.73
CA THR A 63 -16.49 -4.74 17.43
C THR A 63 -16.70 -3.90 18.68
N ASP A 64 -16.92 -4.52 19.84
CA ASP A 64 -16.91 -3.85 21.14
C ASP A 64 -15.58 -4.15 21.86
N PHE A 65 -14.81 -3.09 22.12
CA PHE A 65 -13.51 -3.19 22.79
C PHE A 65 -13.64 -3.25 24.32
N VAL A 66 -14.80 -2.85 24.87
CA VAL A 66 -15.08 -2.89 26.30
C VAL A 66 -15.54 -4.29 26.72
N ASN A 67 -16.41 -4.91 25.91
CA ASN A 67 -16.92 -6.27 26.14
C ASN A 67 -16.52 -7.18 24.97
N PRO A 68 -15.27 -7.68 24.92
CA PRO A 68 -14.79 -8.46 23.80
C PRO A 68 -15.54 -9.79 23.66
N GLU A 69 -16.06 -10.04 22.45
CA GLU A 69 -16.72 -11.29 22.08
C GLU A 69 -15.78 -12.49 22.18
N VAL A 70 -16.29 -13.61 22.71
CA VAL A 70 -15.53 -14.86 22.81
C VAL A 70 -15.17 -15.37 21.41
N GLY A 71 -13.90 -15.75 21.21
CA GLY A 71 -13.40 -16.29 19.95
C GLY A 71 -12.91 -15.24 18.95
N ARG A 72 -13.00 -13.95 19.28
CA ARG A 72 -12.42 -12.85 18.50
C ARG A 72 -11.26 -12.20 19.21
N ILE A 73 -10.46 -11.43 18.46
CA ILE A 73 -9.25 -10.79 18.96
C ILE A 73 -9.40 -9.26 19.06
N THR A 74 -8.73 -8.67 20.06
CA THR A 74 -8.65 -7.21 20.20
C THR A 74 -7.64 -6.61 19.21
N PRO A 75 -7.66 -5.29 18.97
CA PRO A 75 -6.69 -4.63 18.09
C PRO A 75 -5.23 -4.92 18.45
N TYR A 76 -4.92 -5.01 19.75
CA TYR A 76 -3.56 -5.30 20.22
C TYR A 76 -3.13 -6.73 19.90
N SER A 77 -3.99 -7.71 20.18
CA SER A 77 -3.74 -9.11 19.82
C SER A 77 -3.67 -9.30 18.31
N ALA A 78 -4.55 -8.66 17.55
CA ALA A 78 -4.53 -8.65 16.09
C ALA A 78 -3.19 -8.11 15.54
N SER A 79 -2.69 -7.02 16.11
CA SER A 79 -1.40 -6.44 15.71
C SER A 79 -0.24 -7.42 15.90
N VAL A 80 -0.19 -8.12 17.04
CA VAL A 80 0.86 -9.11 17.34
C VAL A 80 0.76 -10.32 16.41
N ILE A 81 -0.44 -10.90 16.26
CA ILE A 81 -0.65 -12.07 15.38
C ILE A 81 -0.32 -11.71 13.93
N PHE A 82 -0.72 -10.53 13.49
CA PHE A 82 -0.41 -10.03 12.15
C PHE A 82 1.10 -9.81 11.95
N ALA A 83 1.80 -9.25 12.93
CA ALA A 83 3.26 -9.09 12.89
C ALA A 83 3.99 -10.45 12.81
N VAL A 84 3.53 -11.46 13.55
CA VAL A 84 4.06 -12.84 13.43
C VAL A 84 3.82 -13.40 12.04
N GLY A 85 2.61 -13.22 11.48
CA GLY A 85 2.29 -13.62 10.12
C GLY A 85 3.19 -12.95 9.07
N LEU A 86 3.46 -11.65 9.22
CA LEU A 86 4.39 -10.91 8.37
C LEU A 86 5.81 -11.42 8.48
N LEU A 87 6.29 -11.70 9.70
CA LEU A 87 7.62 -12.24 9.92
C LEU A 87 7.79 -13.60 9.23
N LEU A 88 6.86 -14.53 9.48
CA LEU A 88 6.91 -15.88 8.91
C LEU A 88 6.77 -15.87 7.38
N SER A 89 5.82 -15.10 6.87
CA SER A 89 5.61 -14.98 5.41
C SER A 89 6.80 -14.33 4.71
N ASN A 90 7.47 -13.35 5.34
CA ASN A 90 8.69 -12.76 4.80
C ASN A 90 9.81 -13.79 4.66
N PHE A 91 10.02 -14.70 5.63
CA PHE A 91 11.00 -15.77 5.45
C PHE A 91 10.68 -16.64 4.24
N ILE A 92 9.40 -16.95 4.00
CA ILE A 92 8.99 -17.75 2.83
C ILE A 92 9.23 -16.97 1.53
N TRP A 93 8.59 -15.82 1.37
CA TRP A 93 8.62 -15.05 0.12
C TRP A 93 10.00 -14.47 -0.18
N ASN A 94 10.71 -13.94 0.82
CA ASN A 94 12.07 -13.44 0.60
C ASN A 94 13.00 -14.58 0.21
N THR A 95 12.93 -15.75 0.84
CA THR A 95 13.74 -16.91 0.40
C THR A 95 13.49 -17.22 -1.08
N ILE A 96 12.21 -17.30 -1.50
CA ILE A 96 11.87 -17.57 -2.89
C ILE A 96 12.48 -16.51 -3.82
N PHE A 97 12.32 -15.23 -3.52
CA PHE A 97 12.82 -14.15 -4.37
C PHE A 97 14.34 -13.96 -4.32
N MET A 98 15.00 -14.36 -3.24
CA MET A 98 16.46 -14.35 -3.12
C MET A 98 17.11 -15.38 -4.06
N TYR A 99 16.58 -16.62 -4.07
CA TYR A 99 17.13 -17.70 -4.88
C TYR A 99 16.55 -17.77 -6.32
N ARG A 100 15.34 -17.22 -6.53
CA ARG A 100 14.66 -17.15 -7.83
C ARG A 100 14.15 -15.73 -8.10
N PRO A 101 15.05 -14.75 -8.26
CA PRO A 101 14.66 -13.36 -8.44
C PRO A 101 13.87 -13.15 -9.74
N ILE A 102 12.93 -12.21 -9.71
CA ILE A 102 12.20 -11.78 -10.92
C ILE A 102 13.12 -10.91 -11.80
N SER A 103 14.03 -10.16 -11.18
CA SER A 103 15.03 -9.30 -11.81
C SER A 103 16.27 -9.22 -10.92
N GLY A 104 17.45 -9.04 -11.52
CA GLY A 104 18.72 -8.95 -10.81
C GLY A 104 19.41 -10.29 -10.57
N THR A 105 20.43 -10.28 -9.71
CA THR A 105 21.24 -11.47 -9.38
C THR A 105 20.67 -12.23 -8.20
N LYS A 106 20.91 -13.54 -8.16
CA LYS A 106 20.58 -14.38 -7.01
C LYS A 106 21.41 -13.94 -5.80
N VAL A 107 20.80 -13.96 -4.63
CA VAL A 107 21.43 -13.64 -3.35
C VAL A 107 21.10 -14.72 -2.32
N SER A 108 21.84 -14.70 -1.21
CA SER A 108 21.74 -15.64 -0.10
C SER A 108 21.58 -14.88 1.22
N TYR A 109 21.18 -15.60 2.28
CA TYR A 109 21.08 -14.98 3.62
C TYR A 109 22.41 -14.45 4.15
N GLY A 110 23.55 -14.97 3.68
CA GLY A 110 24.86 -14.42 4.02
C GLY A 110 25.05 -12.99 3.51
N ASP A 111 24.39 -12.64 2.41
CA ASP A 111 24.49 -11.30 1.82
C ASP A 111 23.77 -10.24 2.66
N TYR A 112 22.80 -10.64 3.48
CA TYR A 112 22.15 -9.74 4.45
C TYR A 112 23.17 -9.10 5.38
N PHE A 113 24.17 -9.87 5.84
CA PHE A 113 25.21 -9.37 6.74
C PHE A 113 26.44 -8.83 6.02
N LYS A 114 26.79 -9.39 4.85
CA LYS A 114 27.98 -8.97 4.08
C LYS A 114 27.76 -7.66 3.33
N LEU A 115 26.59 -7.50 2.70
CA LEU A 115 26.22 -6.31 1.93
C LEU A 115 25.45 -5.29 2.78
N GLY A 116 24.84 -5.76 3.88
CA GLY A 116 24.13 -4.91 4.82
C GLY A 116 25.07 -4.03 5.66
N THR A 117 24.55 -2.87 6.06
CA THR A 117 25.19 -2.00 7.05
C THR A 117 24.23 -1.76 8.19
N ALA A 118 24.73 -1.45 9.39
CA ALA A 118 23.88 -1.11 10.53
C ALA A 118 22.88 0.00 10.20
N ARG A 119 23.31 1.01 9.43
CA ARG A 119 22.44 2.09 8.93
C ARG A 119 21.33 1.55 8.03
N LEU A 120 21.64 0.67 7.08
CA LEU A 120 20.65 0.08 6.18
C LEU A 120 19.61 -0.75 6.95
N HIS A 121 20.04 -1.56 7.91
CA HIS A 121 19.14 -2.33 8.77
C HIS A 121 18.26 -1.41 9.63
N LEU A 122 18.82 -0.34 10.21
CA LEU A 122 18.06 0.62 11.01
C LEU A 122 16.99 1.35 10.17
N VAL A 123 17.31 1.72 8.93
CA VAL A 123 16.32 2.32 8.02
C VAL A 123 15.20 1.32 7.72
N GLY A 124 15.53 0.05 7.47
CA GLY A 124 14.54 -1.01 7.27
C GLY A 124 13.65 -1.23 8.50
N MET A 125 14.25 -1.30 9.69
CA MET A 125 13.51 -1.44 10.96
C MET A 125 12.63 -0.22 11.23
N LEU A 126 13.11 1.00 10.97
CA LEU A 126 12.32 2.22 11.11
C LEU A 126 11.11 2.22 10.16
N GLY A 127 11.30 1.79 8.90
CA GLY A 127 10.20 1.63 7.96
C GLY A 127 9.16 0.63 8.44
N GLY A 128 9.61 -0.52 8.97
CA GLY A 128 8.74 -1.53 9.57
C GLY A 128 7.98 -1.01 10.80
N LEU A 129 8.66 -0.23 11.67
CA LEU A 129 8.06 0.40 12.85
C LEU A 129 6.98 1.42 12.46
N ILE A 130 7.27 2.31 11.51
CA ILE A 130 6.30 3.32 11.03
C ILE A 130 5.07 2.63 10.45
N TRP A 131 5.28 1.62 9.61
CA TRP A 131 4.17 0.90 8.97
C TRP A 131 3.34 0.10 9.98
N GLY A 132 4.00 -0.65 10.88
CA GLY A 132 3.33 -1.43 11.92
C GLY A 132 2.57 -0.57 12.92
N LEU A 133 3.13 0.56 13.32
CA LEU A 133 2.45 1.54 14.17
C LEU A 133 1.25 2.15 13.45
N GLY A 134 1.41 2.54 12.18
CA GLY A 134 0.30 3.06 11.37
C GLY A 134 -0.84 2.06 11.22
N PHE A 135 -0.52 0.78 10.97
CA PHE A 135 -1.51 -0.29 10.90
C PHE A 135 -2.23 -0.51 12.24
N THR A 136 -1.48 -0.54 13.35
CA THR A 136 -2.03 -0.70 14.71
C THR A 136 -2.98 0.44 15.06
N LEU A 137 -2.57 1.69 14.81
CA LEU A 137 -3.41 2.86 15.03
C LEU A 137 -4.66 2.84 14.15
N ASN A 138 -4.54 2.35 12.91
CA ASN A 138 -5.66 2.21 11.99
C ASN A 138 -6.76 1.27 12.52
N ILE A 139 -6.37 0.10 13.03
CA ILE A 139 -7.31 -0.89 13.58
C ILE A 139 -7.77 -0.58 15.02
N ILE A 140 -7.08 0.31 15.74
CA ILE A 140 -7.61 0.90 16.97
C ILE A 140 -8.69 1.93 16.63
N ALA A 141 -8.41 2.81 15.67
CA ALA A 141 -9.37 3.82 15.22
C ALA A 141 -10.66 3.21 14.66
N SER A 142 -10.61 1.98 14.14
CA SER A 142 -11.81 1.29 13.64
C SER A 142 -12.83 0.95 14.71
N GLY A 143 -12.47 0.94 16.00
CA GLY A 143 -13.46 0.82 17.07
C GLY A 143 -14.41 2.02 17.17
N GLN A 144 -13.94 3.21 16.77
CA GLN A 144 -14.74 4.43 16.78
C GLN A 144 -15.29 4.79 15.39
N ALA A 145 -14.47 4.66 14.35
CA ALA A 145 -14.83 5.01 12.97
C ALA A 145 -15.52 3.86 12.21
N GLY A 146 -15.42 2.63 12.70
CA GLY A 146 -15.77 1.42 11.95
C GLY A 146 -14.68 1.02 10.95
N PHE A 147 -14.56 -0.29 10.69
CA PHE A 147 -13.52 -0.87 9.82
C PHE A 147 -13.52 -0.30 8.40
N ALA A 148 -14.69 -0.06 7.80
CA ALA A 148 -14.77 0.44 6.44
C ALA A 148 -14.21 1.87 6.29
N ILE A 149 -14.48 2.74 7.25
CA ILE A 149 -13.97 4.12 7.25
C ILE A 149 -12.47 4.11 7.57
N SER A 150 -12.04 3.33 8.56
CA SER A 150 -10.60 3.18 8.86
C SER A 150 -9.80 2.67 7.68
N TYR A 151 -10.29 1.66 6.95
CA TYR A 151 -9.61 1.18 5.75
C TYR A 151 -9.52 2.26 4.67
N GLY A 152 -10.63 2.99 4.44
CA GLY A 152 -10.67 4.11 3.50
C GLY A 152 -9.67 5.22 3.87
N LEU A 153 -9.59 5.59 5.15
CA LEU A 153 -8.60 6.54 5.66
C LEU A 153 -7.16 6.04 5.46
N GLY A 154 -6.93 4.73 5.58
CA GLY A 154 -5.64 4.09 5.27
C GLY A 154 -5.18 4.32 3.83
N GLN A 155 -6.13 4.46 2.88
CA GLN A 155 -5.82 4.80 1.49
C GLN A 155 -5.33 6.25 1.32
N GLY A 156 -5.41 7.11 2.33
CA GLY A 156 -4.74 8.42 2.29
C GLY A 156 -3.21 8.30 2.15
N ALA A 157 -2.62 7.17 2.56
CA ALA A 157 -1.19 6.93 2.48
C ALA A 157 -0.66 6.94 1.03
N THR A 158 -1.44 6.47 0.06
CA THR A 158 -1.04 6.48 -1.36
C THR A 158 -0.99 7.89 -1.93
N LEU A 159 -1.91 8.77 -1.54
CA LEU A 159 -1.87 10.19 -1.89
C LEU A 159 -0.63 10.86 -1.29
N VAL A 160 -0.36 10.63 -0.01
CA VAL A 160 0.84 11.17 0.65
C VAL A 160 2.10 10.68 -0.05
N ALA A 161 2.17 9.39 -0.41
CA ALA A 161 3.29 8.83 -1.15
C ALA A 161 3.47 9.48 -2.53
N ALA A 162 2.38 9.70 -3.27
CA ALA A 162 2.41 10.38 -4.57
C ALA A 162 2.92 11.83 -4.44
N LEU A 163 2.44 12.58 -3.43
CA LEU A 163 2.92 13.93 -3.14
C LEU A 163 4.41 13.93 -2.77
N TRP A 164 4.85 12.95 -1.97
CA TRP A 164 6.25 12.80 -1.58
C TRP A 164 7.15 12.53 -2.80
N GLY A 165 6.73 11.64 -3.71
CA GLY A 165 7.45 11.35 -4.95
C GLY A 165 7.61 12.58 -5.85
N VAL A 166 6.54 13.36 -6.02
CA VAL A 166 6.55 14.57 -6.86
C VAL A 166 7.35 15.70 -6.23
N PHE A 167 7.11 16.04 -4.95
CA PHE A 167 7.63 17.26 -4.34
C PHE A 167 8.96 17.07 -3.59
N ILE A 168 9.13 15.94 -2.91
CA ILE A 168 10.32 15.69 -2.08
C ILE A 168 11.39 14.96 -2.88
N TRP A 169 11.06 13.80 -3.45
CA TRP A 169 12.02 13.02 -4.27
C TRP A 169 12.23 13.61 -5.66
N LYS A 170 11.30 14.47 -6.13
CA LYS A 170 11.38 15.13 -7.44
C LYS A 170 11.65 14.12 -8.57
N GLU A 171 10.96 12.98 -8.53
CA GLU A 171 11.17 11.84 -9.44
C GLU A 171 11.04 12.24 -10.92
N PHE A 172 10.23 13.27 -11.19
CA PHE A 172 9.99 13.81 -12.53
C PHE A 172 10.72 15.14 -12.81
N GLY A 173 11.62 15.57 -11.92
CA GLY A 173 12.23 16.91 -11.96
C GLY A 173 13.08 17.20 -13.21
N LYS A 174 13.53 16.16 -13.91
CA LYS A 174 14.30 16.28 -15.17
C LYS A 174 13.44 16.13 -16.43
N ALA A 175 12.16 15.77 -16.30
CA ALA A 175 11.31 15.43 -17.43
C ALA A 175 10.53 16.64 -17.94
N VAL A 176 10.76 17.04 -19.19
CA VAL A 176 10.07 18.15 -19.85
C VAL A 176 8.69 17.69 -20.33
N GLY A 177 7.65 18.51 -20.11
CA GLY A 177 6.30 18.24 -20.64
C GLY A 177 5.45 17.26 -19.83
N LEU A 178 5.87 16.82 -18.64
CA LEU A 178 5.07 15.92 -17.79
C LEU A 178 4.13 16.62 -16.80
N LYS A 179 4.28 17.94 -16.60
CA LYS A 179 3.50 18.69 -15.60
C LYS A 179 1.99 18.46 -15.72
N GLY A 180 1.44 18.49 -16.94
CA GLY A 180 0.01 18.24 -17.17
C GLY A 180 -0.45 16.84 -16.78
N LEU A 181 0.37 15.82 -17.04
CA LEU A 181 0.08 14.43 -16.64
C LEU A 181 0.10 14.27 -15.12
N LEU A 182 1.10 14.86 -14.45
CA LEU A 182 1.24 14.80 -12.99
C LEU A 182 0.16 15.59 -12.26
N THR A 183 -0.22 16.76 -12.77
CA THR A 183 -1.35 17.51 -12.21
C THR A 183 -2.66 16.76 -12.44
N GLY A 184 -2.87 16.23 -13.65
CA GLY A 184 -4.05 15.43 -13.99
C GLY A 184 -4.19 14.19 -13.12
N MET A 185 -3.12 13.43 -12.90
CA MET A 185 -3.16 12.24 -12.05
C MET A 185 -3.53 12.59 -10.60
N LEU A 186 -2.94 13.65 -10.03
CA LEU A 186 -3.24 14.07 -8.65
C LEU A 186 -4.68 14.55 -8.50
N LEU A 187 -5.20 15.34 -9.45
CA LEU A 187 -6.58 15.81 -9.43
C LEU A 187 -7.58 14.66 -9.57
N LEU A 188 -7.33 13.72 -10.49
CA LEU A 188 -8.17 12.54 -10.65
C LEU A 188 -8.12 11.64 -9.41
N TYR A 189 -6.95 11.48 -8.79
CA TYR A 189 -6.80 10.69 -7.58
C TYR A 189 -7.57 11.31 -6.41
N LEU A 190 -7.43 12.62 -6.21
CA LEU A 190 -8.18 13.37 -5.20
C LEU A 190 -9.69 13.28 -5.42
N ALA A 191 -10.16 13.54 -6.65
CA ALA A 191 -11.56 13.44 -6.99
C ALA A 191 -12.09 12.00 -6.80
N GLY A 192 -11.30 11.00 -7.17
CA GLY A 192 -11.63 9.59 -6.98
C GLY A 192 -11.79 9.22 -5.51
N LEU A 193 -10.85 9.62 -4.65
CA LEU A 193 -10.95 9.43 -3.20
C LEU A 193 -12.17 10.16 -2.63
N THR A 194 -12.42 11.41 -3.04
CA THR A 194 -13.60 12.17 -2.60
C THR A 194 -14.89 11.42 -2.95
N PHE A 195 -15.00 10.88 -4.16
CA PHE A 195 -16.18 10.13 -4.61
C PHE A 195 -16.36 8.81 -3.86
N ILE A 196 -15.26 8.16 -3.43
CA ILE A 196 -15.31 6.95 -2.61
C ILE A 196 -15.76 7.26 -1.17
N ILE A 197 -15.35 8.42 -0.63
CA ILE A 197 -15.59 8.80 0.78
C ILE A 197 -16.93 9.48 0.99
N VAL A 198 -17.36 10.39 0.09
CA VAL A 198 -18.60 11.18 0.24
C VAL A 198 -19.84 10.32 0.56
N PRO A 199 -20.08 9.15 -0.07
CA PRO A 199 -21.21 8.28 0.27
C PRO A 199 -21.22 7.72 1.69
N ARG A 200 -20.13 7.90 2.47
CA ARG A 200 -20.06 7.54 3.89
C ARG A 200 -20.42 8.71 4.82
N LEU A 201 -20.53 9.92 4.28
CA LEU A 201 -20.82 11.16 5.02
C LEU A 201 -22.28 11.62 4.85
N ILE A 202 -22.98 11.08 3.86
CA ILE A 202 -24.40 11.34 3.55
C ILE A 202 -25.21 10.07 3.76
#